data_AF-A0A7C5J765-F1
#
_entry.id   AF-A0A7C5J765-F1
#
_cell.length_a   1.000
_cell.length_b   1.000
_cell.length_c   1.000
_cell.angle_alpha   90.00
_cell.angle_beta   90.00
_cell.angle_gamma   90.00
#
_symmetry.space_group_name_H-M   'P 1'
#
loop_
_entity.id
_entity.type
_entity.pdbx_description
1 polymer ?
#
loop_
_entity_poly.entity_id
_entity_poly.type
_entity_poly.pdbx_seq_one_letter_code
_entity_poly.pdbx_strand_id
1 'polypeptide(L)'
;MERIRGKFAPLQNIGITDRIIRFFLGGALLGGGVLAMVEMHSVTLLPALAVILAVYPLMTTMMGWDPIYQMMGARTCSLEGGRNQCGTFPYEVDAALGHEPEPEEGHEYDRSLTAARHHHKKAA
;
A
#
# COMPACT_ATOMS: atom_id res chain seq x y z
N MET A 1 18.21 6.53 -25.85
CA MET A 1 18.11 6.03 -24.46
C MET A 1 16.65 5.94 -23.95
N GLU A 2 15.64 5.94 -24.82
CA GLU A 2 14.22 5.81 -24.41
C GLU A 2 13.77 4.35 -24.20
N ARG A 3 14.45 3.37 -24.82
CA ARG A 3 14.04 1.95 -24.77
C ARG A 3 14.21 1.26 -23.40
N ILE A 4 14.98 1.85 -22.48
CA ILE A 4 15.21 1.29 -21.13
C ILE A 4 14.34 1.99 -20.07
N ARG A 5 13.92 3.25 -20.31
CA ARG A 5 13.04 4.01 -19.40
C ARG A 5 11.67 3.34 -19.19
N GLY A 6 11.14 2.66 -20.20
CA GLY A 6 9.82 2.01 -20.13
C GLY A 6 9.72 0.74 -19.26
N LYS A 7 10.77 0.31 -18.55
CA LYS A 7 10.77 -0.95 -17.78
C LYS A 7 10.73 -0.82 -16.26
N PHE A 8 10.88 0.38 -15.72
CA PHE A 8 10.85 0.58 -14.27
C PHE A 8 9.53 1.23 -13.89
N ALA A 9 8.47 0.42 -13.83
CA ALA A 9 7.23 0.85 -13.21
C ALA A 9 7.40 0.89 -11.67
N PRO A 10 6.59 1.66 -10.94
CA PRO A 10 6.60 1.66 -9.48
C PRO A 10 6.49 0.23 -8.96
N LEU A 11 7.29 -0.10 -7.95
CA LEU A 11 7.23 -1.43 -7.31
C LEU A 11 5.89 -1.63 -6.61
N GLN A 12 5.28 -0.56 -6.09
CA GLN A 12 4.00 -0.60 -5.39
C GLN A 12 2.85 -0.72 -6.39
N ASN A 13 1.85 -1.52 -6.04
CA ASN A 13 0.64 -1.74 -6.83
C ASN A 13 -0.66 -1.55 -6.01
N ILE A 14 -0.53 -1.20 -4.72
CA ILE A 14 -1.62 -1.00 -3.79
C ILE A 14 -1.82 0.52 -3.54
N GLY A 15 -3.07 0.99 -3.53
CA GLY A 15 -3.43 2.35 -3.11
C GLY A 15 -3.79 2.48 -1.61
N ILE A 16 -4.03 3.71 -1.14
CA ILE A 16 -4.28 4.05 0.26
C ILE A 16 -5.55 3.36 0.76
N THR A 17 -6.62 3.37 -0.04
CA THR A 17 -7.89 2.76 0.40
C THR A 17 -7.71 1.27 0.63
N ASP A 18 -7.00 0.58 -0.26
CA ASP A 18 -6.74 -0.85 -0.14
C ASP A 18 -5.82 -1.16 1.05
N ARG A 19 -4.80 -0.32 1.31
CA ARG A 19 -3.99 -0.39 2.54
C ARG A 19 -4.84 -0.25 3.80
N ILE A 20 -5.77 0.72 3.84
CA ILE A 20 -6.67 0.94 4.99
C ILE A 20 -7.55 -0.29 5.23
N ILE A 21 -8.18 -0.81 4.16
CA ILE A 21 -9.05 -1.99 4.26
C ILE A 21 -8.27 -3.19 4.80
N ARG A 22 -7.07 -3.45 4.28
CA ARG A 22 -6.22 -4.56 4.73
C ARG A 22 -5.69 -4.37 6.14
N PHE A 23 -5.35 -3.15 6.54
CA PHE A 23 -4.94 -2.85 7.92
C PHE A 23 -6.05 -3.25 8.90
N PHE A 24 -7.28 -2.81 8.65
CA PHE A 24 -8.41 -3.12 9.52
C PHE A 24 -8.81 -4.60 9.44
N LEU A 25 -8.82 -5.20 8.25
CA LEU A 25 -9.14 -6.62 8.09
C LEU A 25 -8.11 -7.52 8.80
N GLY A 26 -6.82 -7.25 8.58
CA GLY A 26 -5.74 -7.97 9.23
C GLY A 26 -5.70 -7.73 10.74
N GLY A 27 -5.92 -6.49 11.17
CA GLY A 27 -6.03 -6.13 12.60
C GLY A 27 -7.20 -6.82 13.29
N ALA A 28 -8.36 -6.91 12.64
CA ALA A 28 -9.53 -7.60 13.17
C ALA A 28 -9.32 -9.11 13.28
N LEU A 29 -8.68 -9.73 12.27
CA LEU A 29 -8.34 -11.16 12.31
C LEU A 29 -7.33 -11.47 13.40
N LEU A 30 -6.27 -10.66 13.53
CA LEU A 30 -5.24 -10.83 14.56
C LEU A 30 -5.82 -10.60 15.96
N GLY A 31 -6.45 -9.44 16.17
CA GLY A 31 -7.03 -9.05 17.46
C GLY A 31 -8.15 -9.99 17.88
N GLY A 32 -9.08 -10.29 16.97
CA GLY A 32 -10.19 -11.21 17.23
C GLY A 32 -9.72 -12.63 17.50
N GLY A 33 -8.73 -13.13 16.73
CA GLY A 33 -8.13 -14.43 16.96
C GLY A 33 -7.44 -14.54 18.32
N VAL A 34 -6.65 -13.52 18.70
CA VAL A 34 -5.99 -13.48 20.01
C VAL A 34 -7.00 -13.38 21.16
N LEU A 35 -7.98 -12.48 21.07
CA LEU A 35 -9.02 -12.33 22.09
C LEU A 35 -9.82 -13.64 22.29
N ALA A 36 -10.19 -14.31 21.21
CA ALA A 36 -10.90 -15.57 21.27
C ALA A 36 -10.10 -16.67 21.98
N MET A 37 -8.78 -16.75 21.74
CA MET A 37 -7.92 -17.72 22.47
C MET A 37 -7.84 -17.42 23.97
N VAL A 38 -7.77 -16.13 24.33
CA VAL A 38 -7.73 -15.69 25.73
C VAL A 38 -9.03 -16.04 26.43
N GLU A 39 -10.19 -15.74 25.83
CA GLU A 39 -11.50 -16.04 26.41
C GLU A 39 -11.73 -17.55 26.58
N MET A 40 -11.36 -18.36 25.58
CA MET A 40 -11.53 -19.82 25.61
C MET A 40 -10.47 -20.55 26.46
N HIS A 41 -9.47 -19.84 26.97
CA HIS A 41 -8.33 -20.41 27.72
C HIS A 41 -7.66 -21.60 27.00
N SER A 42 -7.78 -21.66 25.68
CA SER A 42 -7.33 -22.78 24.86
C SER A 42 -7.10 -22.33 23.42
N VAL A 43 -6.15 -22.99 22.75
CA VAL A 43 -5.85 -22.75 21.35
C VAL A 43 -6.68 -23.72 20.52
N THR A 44 -7.81 -23.25 20.00
CA THR A 44 -8.59 -23.99 19.02
C THR A 44 -8.15 -23.65 17.59
N LEU A 45 -8.48 -24.53 16.64
CA LEU A 45 -8.03 -24.40 15.25
C LEU A 45 -8.46 -23.07 14.61
N LEU A 46 -9.69 -22.63 14.87
CA LEU A 46 -10.27 -21.48 14.17
C LEU A 46 -9.59 -20.13 14.56
N PRO A 47 -9.41 -19.78 15.84
CA PRO A 47 -8.62 -18.61 16.22
C PRO A 47 -7.16 -18.69 15.73
N ALA A 48 -6.56 -19.87 15.75
CA ALA A 48 -5.19 -20.05 15.28
C ALA A 48 -5.07 -19.74 13.78
N LEU A 49 -6.01 -20.23 12.98
CA LEU A 49 -6.08 -19.90 11.56
C LEU A 49 -6.36 -18.41 11.34
N ALA A 50 -7.21 -17.77 12.14
CA ALA A 50 -7.46 -16.33 12.03
C ALA A 50 -6.16 -15.51 12.22
N VAL A 51 -5.35 -15.84 13.23
CA VAL A 51 -4.05 -15.19 13.47
C VAL A 51 -3.08 -15.42 12.31
N ILE A 52 -3.00 -16.64 11.78
CA ILE A 52 -2.13 -16.95 10.63
C ILE A 52 -2.57 -16.19 9.37
N LEU A 53 -3.88 -16.17 9.10
CA LEU A 53 -4.45 -15.48 7.94
C LEU A 53 -4.29 -13.96 8.04
N ALA A 54 -4.22 -13.39 9.24
CA ALA A 54 -3.97 -11.96 9.45
C ALA A 54 -2.60 -11.49 8.93
N VAL A 55 -1.61 -12.38 8.86
CA VAL A 55 -0.24 -12.05 8.42
C VAL A 55 -0.24 -11.50 6.99
N TYR A 56 -1.04 -12.09 6.10
CA TYR A 56 -1.05 -11.73 4.69
C TYR A 56 -1.52 -10.27 4.43
N PRO A 57 -2.73 -9.84 4.86
CA PRO A 57 -3.18 -8.47 4.65
C PRO A 57 -2.29 -7.46 5.39
N LEU A 58 -1.80 -7.77 6.59
CA LEU A 58 -0.90 -6.86 7.33
C LEU A 58 0.44 -6.66 6.62
N MET A 59 1.06 -7.74 6.15
CA MET A 59 2.34 -7.67 5.44
C MET A 59 2.20 -6.89 4.12
N THR A 60 1.20 -7.22 3.32
CA THR A 60 0.96 -6.55 2.03
C THR A 60 0.61 -5.07 2.21
N THR A 61 -0.11 -4.71 3.29
CA THR A 61 -0.36 -3.31 3.68
C THR A 61 0.93 -2.53 3.93
N MET A 62 1.84 -3.11 4.72
CA MET A 62 3.11 -2.45 5.08
C MET A 62 4.01 -2.27 3.85
N MET A 63 4.09 -3.29 2.99
CA MET A 63 4.93 -3.24 1.80
C MET A 63 4.34 -2.36 0.68
N GLY A 64 3.01 -2.20 0.63
CA GLY A 64 2.35 -1.52 -0.50
C GLY A 64 2.38 -2.33 -1.80
N TRP A 65 2.63 -3.63 -1.68
CA TRP A 65 2.75 -4.54 -2.79
C TRP A 65 1.98 -5.82 -2.50
N ASP A 66 1.16 -6.24 -3.46
CA ASP A 66 0.42 -7.49 -3.43
C ASP A 66 0.86 -8.40 -4.61
N PRO A 67 1.33 -9.64 -4.35
CA PRO A 67 1.71 -10.59 -5.38
C PRO A 67 0.55 -11.02 -6.30
N ILE A 68 -0.66 -11.16 -5.77
CA ILE A 68 -1.87 -11.51 -6.53
C ILE A 68 -2.21 -10.39 -7.51
N TYR A 69 -2.15 -9.13 -7.07
CA TYR A 69 -2.35 -8.00 -7.98
C TYR A 69 -1.27 -7.94 -9.06
N GLN A 70 -0.02 -8.22 -8.70
CA GLN A 70 1.08 -8.29 -9.65
C GLN A 70 0.86 -9.39 -10.70
N MET A 71 0.41 -10.58 -10.28
CA MET A 71 0.09 -11.68 -11.20
C MET A 71 -1.06 -11.36 -12.14
N MET A 72 -2.05 -10.58 -11.69
CA MET A 72 -3.18 -10.13 -12.51
C MET A 72 -2.86 -8.88 -13.34
N GLY A 73 -1.66 -8.29 -13.20
CA GLY A 73 -1.33 -7.00 -13.80
C GLY A 73 -2.21 -5.84 -13.29
N ALA A 74 -2.86 -6.02 -12.14
CA ALA A 74 -3.78 -5.06 -11.56
C ALA A 74 -3.04 -4.07 -10.65
N ARG A 75 -3.55 -2.83 -10.58
CA ARG A 75 -3.07 -1.80 -9.67
C ARG A 75 -4.27 -1.06 -9.09
N THR A 76 -4.40 -1.01 -7.77
CA THR A 76 -5.52 -0.29 -7.13
C THR A 76 -5.26 1.20 -7.01
N CYS A 77 -3.99 1.63 -6.96
CA CYS A 77 -3.63 3.05 -6.98
C CYS A 77 -4.13 3.75 -8.27
N SER A 78 -4.14 3.08 -9.43
CA SER A 78 -4.66 3.67 -10.67
C SER A 78 -6.18 3.77 -10.73
N LEU A 79 -6.90 3.04 -9.86
CA LEU A 79 -8.35 3.04 -9.82
C LEU A 79 -8.92 4.21 -9.00
N GLU A 80 -8.11 4.87 -8.16
CA GLU A 80 -8.52 6.01 -7.32
C GLU A 80 -8.50 7.36 -8.07
N GLY A 81 -8.94 7.35 -9.34
CA GLY A 81 -9.19 8.58 -10.13
C GLY A 81 -7.96 9.48 -10.32
N GLY A 82 -6.74 8.93 -10.26
CA GLY A 82 -5.49 9.68 -10.39
C GLY A 82 -5.08 10.50 -9.16
N ARG A 83 -5.92 10.55 -8.11
CA ARG A 83 -5.61 11.25 -6.84
C ARG A 83 -4.59 10.52 -5.98
N ASN A 84 -4.43 9.21 -6.20
CA ASN A 84 -3.48 8.41 -5.46
C ASN A 84 -2.52 7.70 -6.40
N GLN A 85 -1.31 8.23 -6.50
CA GLN A 85 -0.23 7.64 -7.26
C GLN A 85 0.37 6.48 -6.46
N CYS A 86 0.58 5.32 -7.07
CA CYS A 86 1.30 4.21 -6.41
C CYS A 86 2.62 4.70 -5.83
N GLY A 87 2.95 4.38 -4.58
CA GLY A 87 4.23 4.78 -4.01
C GLY A 87 4.43 4.30 -2.58
N THR A 88 5.35 4.91 -1.86
CA THR A 88 5.48 4.69 -0.41
C THR A 88 4.27 5.28 0.31
N PHE A 89 3.92 4.76 1.50
CA PHE A 89 2.79 5.30 2.27
C PHE A 89 2.88 6.83 2.51
N PRO A 90 4.03 7.43 2.88
CA PRO A 90 4.14 8.88 3.00
C PRO A 90 3.88 9.62 1.69
N TYR A 91 4.33 9.08 0.56
CA TYR A 91 4.11 9.66 -0.77
C TYR A 91 2.63 9.66 -1.15
N GLU A 92 1.95 8.54 -0.88
CA GLU A 92 0.51 8.42 -1.11
C GLU A 92 -0.30 9.37 -0.22
N VAL A 93 0.02 9.45 1.08
CA VAL A 93 -0.63 10.38 2.02
C VAL A 93 -0.44 11.83 1.58
N ASP A 94 0.77 12.19 1.16
CA ASP A 94 1.07 13.54 0.68
C ASP A 94 0.29 13.90 -0.60
N ALA A 95 0.16 12.96 -1.54
CA ALA A 95 -0.70 13.10 -2.71
C ALA A 95 -2.18 13.26 -2.31
N ALA A 96 -2.66 12.51 -1.32
CA ALA A 96 -4.03 12.61 -0.82
C ALA A 96 -4.33 13.95 -0.14
N LEU A 97 -3.33 14.57 0.50
CA LEU A 97 -3.39 15.92 1.07
C LEU A 97 -3.38 17.03 -0.01
N GLY A 98 -3.12 16.68 -1.27
CA GLY A 98 -3.18 17.59 -2.41
C GLY A 98 -1.85 18.27 -2.76
N HIS A 99 -0.72 17.80 -2.24
CA HIS A 99 0.60 18.40 -2.48
C HIS A 99 1.26 17.98 -3.81
N GLU A 100 0.49 17.34 -4.71
CA GLU A 100 0.88 16.94 -6.08
C GLU A 100 2.36 16.48 -6.18
N PRO A 101 2.81 15.46 -5.40
CA PRO A 101 4.21 15.07 -5.38
C PRO A 101 4.61 14.37 -6.68
N GLU A 102 5.67 14.86 -7.33
CA GLU A 102 6.18 14.29 -8.58
C GLU A 102 7.55 13.62 -8.37
N PRO A 103 7.79 12.43 -8.96
CA PRO A 103 9.11 11.80 -8.89
C PRO A 103 10.16 12.62 -9.65
N GLU A 104 11.43 12.58 -9.21
CA GLU A 104 12.49 13.32 -9.91
C GLU A 104 12.69 12.84 -11.36
N GLU A 105 13.07 13.76 -12.24
CA GLU A 105 13.45 13.43 -13.62
C GLU A 105 14.58 12.37 -13.64
N GLY A 106 14.36 11.25 -14.33
CA GLY A 106 15.29 10.13 -14.38
C GLY A 106 15.10 9.07 -13.29
N HIS A 107 14.25 9.33 -12.29
CA HIS A 107 13.90 8.42 -11.21
C HIS A 107 12.38 8.15 -11.12
N GLU A 108 11.72 8.05 -12.28
CA GLU A 108 10.26 7.85 -12.39
C GLU A 108 9.71 6.61 -11.67
N TYR A 109 10.59 5.64 -11.38
CA TYR A 109 10.28 4.41 -10.66
C TYR A 109 10.33 4.56 -9.14
N ASP A 110 11.06 5.55 -8.62
CA ASP A 110 11.18 5.84 -7.21
C ASP A 110 10.07 6.80 -6.80
N ARG A 111 9.01 6.23 -6.22
CA ARG A 111 7.88 6.98 -5.68
C ARG A 111 7.92 6.99 -4.15
N SER A 112 9.10 7.28 -3.62
CA SER A 112 9.30 7.66 -2.22
C SER A 112 9.10 9.16 -2.04
N LEU A 113 8.54 9.58 -0.90
CA LEU A 113 8.38 11.02 -0.62
C LEU A 113 9.73 11.73 -0.54
N THR A 114 10.78 11.04 -0.10
CA THR A 114 12.16 11.55 -0.02
C THR A 114 12.76 11.88 -1.38
N ALA A 115 12.34 11.18 -2.44
CA ALA A 115 12.76 11.42 -3.82
C ALA A 115 11.71 12.23 -4.61
N ALA A 116 10.67 12.75 -3.96
CA ALA A 116 9.64 13.52 -4.62
C ALA A 116 9.95 15.03 -4.58
N ARG A 117 9.53 15.74 -5.62
CA ARG A 117 9.55 17.21 -5.68
C ARG A 117 8.12 17.76 -5.56
N HIS A 118 7.99 18.89 -4.89
CA HIS A 118 6.75 19.66 -4.86
C HIS A 118 6.90 20.89 -5.74
N HIS A 119 6.03 21.04 -6.73
CA HIS A 119 5.88 22.32 -7.41
C HIS A 119 5.08 23.26 -6.51
N HIS A 120 5.75 24.21 -5.84
CA HIS A 120 5.07 25.34 -5.24
C HIS A 120 4.35 26.11 -6.36
N LYS A 121 3.01 25.99 -6.44
CA LYS A 121 2.20 26.91 -7.23
C LYS A 121 2.54 28.32 -6.75
N LYS A 122 3.21 29.12 -7.60
CA LYS A 122 3.38 30.56 -7.35
C LYS A 122 1.99 31.13 -7.13
N ALA A 123 1.74 31.66 -5.94
CA ALA A 123 0.53 32.41 -5.66
C ALA A 123 0.43 33.52 -6.72
N ALA A 124 -0.65 33.47 -7.51
CA ALA A 124 -1.00 34.51 -8.47
C ALA A 124 -1.56 35.73 -7.73
#